data_AF-A0A950W698-F1
#
_entry.id   AF-A0A950W698-F1
#
_cell.length_a   1.000
_cell.length_b   1.000
_cell.length_c   1.000
_cell.angle_alpha   90.00
_cell.angle_beta   90.00
_cell.angle_gamma   90.00
#
_symmetry.space_group_name_H-M   'P 1'
#
loop_
_entity.id
_entity.type
_entity.pdbx_description
1 polymer ?
#
loop_
_entity_poly.entity_id
_entity_poly.type
_entity_poly.pdbx_seq_one_letter_code
_entity_poly.pdbx_strand_id
1 'polypeptide(L)'
;MISQAVILCGGRGSRLGVLTADIPKPLLPIGEIPFLDVLVFELARHGIRRLLFLAGSHADQVIEYAASTPLKTRFGLELLVSIEPQPAGTGGALWQAGDLLDECFFLLNGDSWFDVNLLALAGPMVEDPTVAGVIALRHVTNAARFGSVQLSGSRILHFAERPTQSGS
;
A
#
# COMPACT_ATOMS: atom_id res chain seq x y z
N MET A 1 -8.94 -10.99 -13.83
CA MET A 1 -7.62 -10.62 -13.25
C MET A 1 -7.82 -9.40 -12.38
N ILE A 2 -7.13 -9.35 -11.24
CA ILE A 2 -7.12 -8.14 -10.40
C ILE A 2 -6.48 -7.01 -11.20
N SER A 3 -7.17 -5.88 -11.36
CA SER A 3 -6.72 -4.75 -12.21
C SER A 3 -6.43 -3.47 -11.43
N GLN A 4 -6.84 -3.43 -10.16
CA GLN A 4 -6.63 -2.30 -9.28
C GLN A 4 -5.59 -2.60 -8.18
N ALA A 5 -4.80 -1.59 -7.86
CA ALA A 5 -4.05 -1.53 -6.62
C ALA A 5 -4.32 -0.23 -5.87
N VAL A 6 -4.38 -0.33 -4.55
CA VAL A 6 -4.62 0.73 -3.59
C VAL A 6 -3.36 0.92 -2.79
N ILE A 7 -2.86 2.16 -2.73
CA ILE A 7 -1.60 2.49 -2.06
C ILE A 7 -1.89 3.50 -0.94
N LEU A 8 -1.49 3.14 0.28
CA LEU A 8 -1.64 3.99 1.46
C LEU A 8 -0.58 5.09 1.46
N CYS A 9 -0.99 6.33 1.20
CA CYS A 9 -0.13 7.51 1.15
C CYS A 9 -0.31 8.48 2.33
N GLY A 10 -1.32 8.29 3.19
CA GLY A 10 -1.70 9.19 4.29
C GLY A 10 -0.99 9.02 5.64
N GLY A 11 0.04 8.18 5.74
CA GLY A 11 0.73 7.92 7.02
C GLY A 11 1.60 9.10 7.48
N ARG A 12 1.46 9.48 8.77
CA ARG A 12 2.14 10.65 9.39
C ARG A 12 3.68 10.64 9.42
N GLY A 13 4.36 9.65 8.84
CA GLY A 13 5.83 9.65 8.71
C GLY A 13 6.62 9.86 10.01
N SER A 14 6.00 9.74 11.19
CA SER A 14 6.45 10.36 12.45
C SER A 14 7.81 9.86 12.97
N ARG A 15 8.36 8.79 12.39
CA ARG A 15 9.69 8.27 12.70
C ARG A 15 10.82 8.88 11.84
N LEU A 16 10.51 9.59 10.76
CA LEU A 16 11.47 10.20 9.82
C LEU A 16 11.74 11.69 10.06
N GLY A 17 11.13 12.28 11.10
CA GLY A 17 11.45 13.65 11.54
C GLY A 17 11.18 14.72 10.48
N VAL A 18 12.09 15.70 10.37
CA VAL A 18 11.96 16.95 9.60
C VAL A 18 11.72 16.71 8.10
N LEU A 19 12.24 15.61 7.52
CA LEU A 19 12.08 15.32 6.08
C LEU A 19 10.64 15.00 5.68
N THR A 20 9.84 14.47 6.61
CA THR A 20 8.41 14.19 6.38
C THR A 20 7.50 15.34 6.82
N ALA A 21 8.07 16.48 7.24
CA ALA A 21 7.29 17.65 7.59
C ALA A 21 6.62 18.26 6.35
N ASP A 22 7.33 18.28 5.22
CA ASP A 22 6.92 18.99 4.01
C ASP A 22 6.61 18.07 2.81
N ILE A 23 7.05 16.81 2.83
CA ILE A 23 6.88 15.86 1.70
C ILE A 23 6.24 14.56 2.21
N PRO A 24 5.17 14.03 1.57
CA PRO A 24 4.66 12.70 1.88
C PRO A 24 5.75 11.65 1.78
N LYS A 25 5.82 10.73 2.75
CA LYS A 25 6.82 9.65 2.75
C LYS A 25 6.91 8.88 1.41
N PRO A 26 5.78 8.55 0.72
CA PRO A 26 5.85 7.91 -0.59
C PRO A 26 6.54 8.74 -1.67
N LEU A 27 6.54 10.08 -1.56
CA LEU A 27 7.17 10.98 -2.53
C LEU A 27 8.62 11.32 -2.17
N LEU A 28 9.15 10.83 -1.04
CA LEU A 28 10.55 11.00 -0.73
C LEU A 28 11.42 10.32 -1.80
N PRO A 29 12.52 10.97 -2.23
CA PRO A 29 13.36 10.45 -3.29
C PRO A 29 14.15 9.21 -2.82
N ILE A 30 14.30 8.24 -3.72
CA ILE A 30 15.27 7.16 -3.66
C ILE A 30 16.18 7.28 -4.88
N GLY A 31 17.36 7.88 -4.67
CA GLY A 31 18.17 8.37 -5.78
C GLY A 31 17.45 9.52 -6.49
N GLU A 32 17.25 9.38 -7.80
CA GLU A 32 16.70 10.43 -8.67
C GLU A 32 15.18 10.36 -8.87
N ILE A 33 14.50 9.35 -8.30
CA ILE A 33 13.06 9.13 -8.48
C ILE A 33 12.34 9.10 -7.13
N PRO A 34 11.05 9.51 -7.05
CA PRO A 34 10.26 9.32 -5.84
C PRO A 34 10.08 7.83 -5.54
N PHE A 35 10.00 7.45 -4.27
CA PHE A 35 9.72 6.06 -3.90
C PHE A 35 8.42 5.53 -4.54
N LEU A 36 7.42 6.40 -4.69
CA LEU A 36 6.15 6.05 -5.32
C LEU A 36 6.31 5.58 -6.77
N ASP A 37 7.31 6.08 -7.51
CA ASP A 37 7.62 5.58 -8.86
C ASP A 37 8.06 4.12 -8.85
N VAL A 38 8.77 3.67 -7.80
CA VAL A 38 9.16 2.26 -7.63
C VAL A 38 7.92 1.38 -7.52
N LEU A 39 6.95 1.78 -6.68
CA LEU A 39 5.70 1.05 -6.49
C LEU A 39 4.83 1.05 -7.76
N VAL A 40 4.66 2.22 -8.38
CA VAL A 40 3.87 2.39 -9.61
C VAL A 40 4.47 1.57 -10.75
N PHE A 41 5.79 1.59 -10.92
CA PHE A 41 6.47 0.78 -11.91
C PHE A 41 6.26 -0.73 -11.67
N GLU A 42 6.40 -1.19 -10.42
CA GLU A 42 6.25 -2.61 -10.09
C GLU A 42 4.82 -3.12 -10.33
N LEU A 43 3.82 -2.29 -10.07
CA LEU A 43 2.42 -2.58 -10.36
C LEU A 43 2.16 -2.60 -11.87
N ALA A 44 2.64 -1.58 -12.58
CA ALA A 44 2.46 -1.44 -14.02
C ALA A 44 3.10 -2.60 -14.81
N ARG A 45 4.30 -3.04 -14.41
CA ARG A 45 4.97 -4.18 -15.07
C ARG A 45 4.26 -5.52 -14.83
N HIS A 46 3.46 -5.63 -13.77
CA HIS A 46 2.57 -6.77 -13.52
C HIS A 46 1.19 -6.61 -14.19
N GLY A 47 0.99 -5.55 -14.98
CA GLY A 47 -0.25 -5.33 -15.73
C GLY A 47 -1.36 -4.65 -14.95
N ILE A 48 -1.10 -4.17 -13.73
CA ILE A 48 -2.07 -3.39 -12.95
C ILE A 48 -2.11 -1.97 -13.50
N ARG A 49 -3.29 -1.52 -13.93
CA ARG A 49 -3.44 -0.25 -14.66
C ARG A 49 -4.18 0.81 -13.87
N ARG A 50 -5.01 0.43 -12.89
CA ARG A 50 -5.79 1.35 -12.06
C ARG A 50 -5.16 1.46 -10.68
N LEU A 51 -4.62 2.63 -10.35
CA LEU A 51 -3.97 2.88 -9.07
C LEU A 51 -4.76 3.93 -8.29
N LEU A 52 -5.13 3.59 -7.07
CA LEU A 52 -5.81 4.48 -6.14
C LEU A 52 -4.87 4.83 -4.99
N PHE A 53 -4.49 6.10 -4.88
CA PHE A 53 -3.68 6.60 -3.78
C PHE A 53 -4.59 7.11 -2.65
N LEU A 54 -4.46 6.54 -1.45
CA LEU A 54 -5.17 7.02 -0.26
C LEU A 54 -4.30 8.04 0.46
N ALA A 55 -4.49 9.32 0.16
CA ALA A 55 -3.64 10.41 0.63
C ALA A 55 -4.28 11.14 1.82
N GLY A 56 -3.47 11.55 2.78
CA GLY A 56 -3.90 12.31 3.96
C GLY A 56 -3.28 13.71 3.96
N SER A 57 -2.47 14.02 4.97
CA SER A 57 -1.65 15.24 4.97
C SER A 57 -0.81 15.33 3.70
N HIS A 58 -0.77 16.51 3.06
CA HIS A 58 -0.09 16.78 1.79
C HIS A 58 -0.68 16.03 0.57
N ALA A 59 -1.99 15.76 0.57
CA ALA A 59 -2.68 15.18 -0.57
C ALA A 59 -2.46 15.93 -1.88
N ASP A 60 -2.34 17.26 -1.85
CA ASP A 60 -2.06 18.09 -3.03
C ASP A 60 -0.80 17.65 -3.79
N GLN A 61 0.25 17.22 -3.07
CA GLN A 61 1.47 16.72 -3.72
C GLN A 61 1.27 15.35 -4.36
N VAL A 62 0.42 14.50 -3.76
CA VAL A 62 0.07 13.20 -4.35
C VAL A 62 -0.81 13.39 -5.60
N ILE A 63 -1.68 14.40 -5.59
CA ILE A 63 -2.47 14.82 -6.76
C ILE A 63 -1.55 15.31 -7.87
N GLU A 64 -0.61 16.20 -7.55
CA GLU A 64 0.37 16.70 -8.53
C GLU A 64 1.22 15.57 -9.10
N TYR A 65 1.68 14.64 -8.26
CA TYR A 65 2.39 13.45 -8.70
C TYR A 65 1.55 12.61 -9.67
N ALA A 66 0.29 12.30 -9.32
CA ALA A 66 -0.61 11.50 -10.14
C ALA A 66 -0.95 12.18 -11.48
N ALA A 67 -0.88 13.51 -11.55
CA ALA A 67 -1.05 14.27 -12.77
C ALA A 67 0.21 14.30 -13.65
N SER A 68 1.39 14.38 -13.04
CA SER A 68 2.65 14.70 -13.73
C SER A 68 3.58 13.52 -14.01
N THR A 69 3.47 12.40 -13.28
CA THR A 69 4.40 11.28 -13.46
C THR A 69 4.39 10.73 -14.90
N PRO A 70 5.57 10.58 -15.55
CA PRO A 70 5.64 10.07 -16.92
C PRO A 70 5.22 8.60 -17.01
N LEU A 71 5.18 7.88 -15.88
CA LEU A 71 4.72 6.48 -15.81
C LEU A 71 3.26 6.35 -16.23
N LYS A 72 2.44 7.38 -15.95
CA LYS A 72 1.03 7.41 -16.34
C LYS A 72 0.85 7.19 -17.83
N THR A 73 1.49 8.02 -18.66
CA THR A 73 1.41 7.91 -20.11
C THR A 73 2.17 6.70 -20.64
N ARG A 74 3.38 6.44 -20.10
CA ARG A 74 4.22 5.32 -20.53
C ARG A 74 3.53 3.97 -20.42
N PHE A 75 2.72 3.78 -19.37
CA PHE A 75 2.02 2.53 -19.10
C PHE A 75 0.49 2.63 -19.26
N GLY A 76 -0.05 3.75 -19.74
CA GLY A 76 -1.50 3.94 -19.86
C GLY A 76 -2.24 3.70 -18.54
N LEU A 77 -1.75 4.30 -17.45
CA LEU A 77 -2.31 4.12 -16.11
C LEU A 77 -3.47 5.09 -15.85
N GLU A 78 -4.47 4.59 -15.13
CA GLU A 78 -5.47 5.40 -14.45
C GLU A 78 -4.98 5.64 -13.02
N LEU A 79 -4.62 6.89 -12.72
CA LEU A 79 -4.14 7.29 -11.39
C LEU A 79 -5.22 8.16 -10.71
N LEU A 80 -5.79 7.64 -9.63
CA LEU A 80 -6.80 8.30 -8.81
C LEU A 80 -6.22 8.62 -7.43
N VAL A 81 -6.71 9.69 -6.81
CA VAL A 81 -6.36 10.06 -5.44
C VAL A 81 -7.64 10.20 -4.63
N SER A 82 -7.74 9.48 -3.52
CA SER A 82 -8.76 9.68 -2.50
C SER A 82 -8.14 10.42 -1.33
N ILE A 83 -8.74 11.56 -0.97
CA ILE A 83 -8.25 12.41 0.11
C ILE A 83 -8.97 12.00 1.40
N GLU A 84 -8.19 11.62 2.41
CA GLU A 84 -8.66 11.33 3.75
C GLU A 84 -8.90 12.67 4.49
N PRO A 85 -10.15 13.02 4.85
CA PRO A 85 -10.45 14.32 5.48
C PRO A 85 -9.88 14.42 6.90
N GLN A 86 -9.73 13.30 7.60
CA GLN A 86 -9.11 13.21 8.91
C GLN A 86 -8.37 11.87 9.06
N PRO A 87 -7.24 11.79 9.79
CA PRO A 87 -6.53 10.54 9.99
C PRO A 87 -7.41 9.51 10.71
N ALA A 88 -7.93 8.52 9.99
CA ALA A 88 -8.76 7.43 10.50
C ALA A 88 -8.00 6.10 10.54
N GLY A 89 -6.69 6.13 10.24
CA GLY A 89 -5.83 4.96 10.17
C GLY A 89 -6.08 4.13 8.91
N THR A 90 -5.33 3.04 8.75
CA THR A 90 -5.37 2.22 7.51
C THR A 90 -6.78 1.72 7.17
N GLY A 91 -7.51 1.20 8.16
CA GLY A 91 -8.86 0.69 7.94
C GLY A 91 -9.87 1.79 7.61
N GLY A 92 -9.75 2.95 8.25
CA GLY A 92 -10.64 4.09 8.02
C GLY A 92 -10.45 4.71 6.64
N ALA A 93 -9.21 4.91 6.22
CA ALA A 93 -8.89 5.41 4.88
C ALA A 93 -9.45 4.49 3.78
N LEU A 94 -9.32 3.17 3.96
CA LEU A 94 -9.84 2.20 3.01
C LEU A 94 -11.37 2.19 2.97
N TRP A 95 -12.02 2.23 4.14
CA TRP A 95 -13.48 2.30 4.25
C TRP A 95 -14.07 3.51 3.53
N GLN A 96 -13.46 4.68 3.69
CA GLN A 96 -13.91 5.91 3.04
C GLN A 96 -13.76 5.87 1.52
N ALA A 97 -12.77 5.15 1.02
CA ALA A 97 -12.52 4.99 -0.40
C ALA A 97 -13.40 3.91 -1.06
N GLY A 98 -14.35 3.31 -0.31
CA GLY A 98 -15.12 2.13 -0.73
C GLY A 98 -15.75 2.22 -2.12
N ASP A 99 -16.35 3.36 -2.48
CA ASP A 99 -16.99 3.58 -3.78
C ASP A 99 -15.99 3.60 -4.96
N LEU A 100 -14.69 3.72 -4.67
CA LEU A 100 -13.61 3.71 -5.65
C LEU A 100 -12.92 2.35 -5.75
N LEU A 101 -13.22 1.42 -4.83
CA LEU A 101 -12.59 0.10 -4.77
C LEU A 101 -13.26 -0.87 -5.74
N ASP A 102 -12.45 -1.68 -6.41
CA ASP A 102 -12.92 -2.88 -7.10
C ASP A 102 -13.29 -3.96 -6.06
N GLU A 103 -14.03 -4.98 -6.48
CA GLU A 103 -14.33 -6.14 -5.62
C GLU A 103 -13.05 -6.83 -5.12
N CYS A 104 -12.02 -6.90 -5.97
CA CYS A 104 -10.70 -7.44 -5.65
C CYS A 104 -9.62 -6.45 -6.06
N PHE A 105 -8.73 -6.11 -5.13
CA PHE A 105 -7.62 -5.18 -5.34
C PHE A 105 -6.39 -5.60 -4.52
N PHE A 106 -5.21 -5.13 -4.95
CA PHE A 106 -4.03 -5.19 -4.09
C PHE A 106 -4.04 -4.01 -3.12
N LEU A 107 -3.69 -4.23 -1.85
CA LEU A 107 -3.45 -3.17 -0.88
C LEU A 107 -1.96 -3.12 -0.52
N LEU A 108 -1.33 -1.97 -0.70
CA LEU A 108 0.08 -1.75 -0.43
C LEU A 108 0.28 -0.57 0.53
N ASN A 109 1.30 -0.68 1.38
CA ASN A 109 1.82 0.48 2.08
C ASN A 109 2.62 1.34 1.09
N GLY A 110 2.37 2.65 1.05
CA GLY A 110 3.12 3.58 0.20
C GLY A 110 4.54 3.86 0.68
N ASP A 111 5.01 3.18 1.72
CA ASP A 111 6.29 3.43 2.36
C ASP A 111 7.19 2.19 2.51
N SER A 112 6.74 1.08 1.93
CA SER A 112 7.37 -0.22 2.03
C SER A 112 7.36 -0.87 0.66
N TRP A 113 8.48 -1.43 0.25
CA TRP A 113 8.57 -2.24 -0.96
C TRP A 113 8.73 -3.70 -0.57
N PHE A 114 7.97 -4.57 -1.23
CA PHE A 114 7.99 -5.99 -0.99
C PHE A 114 8.21 -6.71 -2.31
N ASP A 115 9.36 -7.39 -2.41
CA ASP A 115 9.74 -8.13 -3.61
C ASP A 115 8.96 -9.44 -3.68
N VAL A 116 7.75 -9.37 -4.26
CA VAL A 116 6.85 -10.49 -4.45
C VAL A 116 6.26 -10.48 -5.85
N ASN A 117 6.07 -11.67 -6.41
CA ASN A 117 5.31 -11.84 -7.63
C ASN A 117 3.82 -11.62 -7.32
N LEU A 118 3.29 -10.45 -7.71
CA LEU A 118 1.91 -10.05 -7.41
C LEU A 118 0.88 -10.97 -8.07
N LEU A 119 1.18 -11.48 -9.26
CA LEU A 119 0.29 -12.42 -9.96
C LEU A 119 0.20 -13.75 -9.21
N ALA A 120 1.33 -14.26 -8.72
CA ALA A 120 1.35 -15.46 -7.89
C ALA A 120 0.66 -15.23 -6.54
N LEU A 121 0.81 -14.05 -5.95
CA LEU A 121 0.14 -13.67 -4.70
C LEU A 121 -1.39 -13.68 -4.85
N ALA A 122 -1.90 -13.22 -5.99
CA ALA A 122 -3.33 -13.22 -6.28
C ALA A 122 -3.89 -14.61 -6.63
N GLY A 123 -3.03 -15.58 -6.97
CA GLY A 123 -3.42 -16.92 -7.42
C GLY A 123 -4.51 -17.57 -6.57
N PRO A 124 -4.34 -17.69 -5.24
CA PRO A 124 -5.35 -18.32 -4.39
C PRO A 124 -6.73 -17.65 -4.42
N MET A 125 -6.80 -16.32 -4.57
CA MET A 125 -8.08 -15.61 -4.71
C MET A 125 -8.74 -15.82 -6.08
N VAL A 126 -7.93 -16.04 -7.12
CA VAL A 126 -8.42 -16.32 -8.47
C VAL A 126 -8.90 -17.77 -8.60
N GLU A 127 -8.25 -18.70 -7.90
CA GLU A 127 -8.53 -20.13 -7.96
C GLU A 127 -9.67 -20.57 -7.04
N ASP A 128 -9.87 -19.90 -5.90
CA ASP A 128 -10.88 -20.27 -4.90
C ASP A 128 -11.65 -19.04 -4.40
N PRO A 129 -12.96 -18.90 -4.75
CA PRO A 129 -13.77 -17.75 -4.34
C PRO A 129 -14.07 -17.73 -2.83
N THR A 130 -13.77 -18.80 -2.09
CA THR A 130 -13.92 -18.81 -0.63
C THR A 130 -12.76 -18.11 0.09
N VAL A 131 -11.68 -17.79 -0.62
CA VAL A 131 -10.53 -17.06 -0.09
C VAL A 131 -10.88 -15.59 0.04
N ALA A 132 -11.13 -15.14 1.27
CA ALA A 132 -11.47 -13.75 1.58
C ALA A 132 -10.30 -12.76 1.35
N GLY A 133 -9.05 -13.26 1.32
CA GLY A 133 -7.88 -12.43 1.09
C GLY A 133 -6.58 -13.21 1.21
N VAL A 134 -5.52 -12.65 0.63
CA VAL A 134 -4.16 -13.20 0.68
C VAL A 134 -3.20 -12.13 1.16
N ILE A 135 -2.29 -12.50 2.06
CA ILE A 135 -1.31 -11.60 2.66
C ILE A 135 0.09 -12.14 2.37
N ALA A 136 0.96 -11.28 1.86
CA ALA A 136 2.37 -11.58 1.69
C ALA A 136 3.10 -11.43 3.04
N LEU A 137 3.83 -12.46 3.45
CA LEU A 137 4.50 -12.51 4.76
C LEU A 137 6.02 -12.55 4.59
N ARG A 138 6.74 -11.88 5.49
CA ARG A 138 8.19 -12.00 5.63
C ARG A 138 8.54 -12.73 6.91
N HIS A 139 9.32 -13.80 6.79
CA HIS A 139 9.93 -14.40 7.96
C HIS A 139 11.02 -13.47 8.51
N VAL A 140 10.89 -13.09 9.78
CA VAL A 140 11.85 -12.25 10.50
C VAL A 140 12.23 -12.94 11.80
N THR A 141 13.52 -12.92 12.15
CA THR A 141 14.02 -13.55 13.39
C THR A 141 13.57 -12.82 14.65
N ASN A 142 13.29 -11.52 14.55
CA ASN A 142 12.74 -10.70 15.64
C ASN A 142 11.53 -9.90 15.16
N ALA A 143 10.34 -10.34 15.57
CA ALA A 143 9.07 -9.73 15.19
C ALA A 143 8.61 -8.58 16.10
N ALA A 144 9.41 -8.14 17.10
CA ALA A 144 8.98 -7.16 18.11
C ALA A 144 8.51 -5.80 17.54
N ARG A 145 8.85 -5.49 16.28
CA ARG A 145 8.47 -4.25 15.59
C ARG A 145 7.27 -4.41 14.66
N PHE A 146 6.70 -5.60 14.55
CA PHE A 146 5.66 -5.95 13.58
C PHE A 146 4.50 -6.68 14.27
N GLY A 147 3.35 -6.74 13.59
CA GLY A 147 2.36 -7.78 13.92
C GLY A 147 2.89 -9.13 13.45
N SER A 148 2.51 -10.21 14.15
CA SER A 148 2.85 -11.57 13.77
C SER A 148 1.59 -12.35 13.43
N VAL A 149 1.78 -13.45 12.71
CA VAL A 149 0.69 -14.36 12.35
C VAL A 149 1.08 -15.79 12.70
N GLN A 150 0.11 -16.57 13.14
CA GLN A 150 0.24 -18.02 13.29
C GLN A 150 -0.32 -18.71 12.05
N LEU A 151 0.45 -19.64 11.49
CA LEU A 151 0.10 -20.35 10.26
C LEU A 151 -0.18 -21.83 10.54
N SER A 152 -1.09 -22.40 9.74
CA SER A 152 -1.21 -23.85 9.52
C SER A 152 -1.16 -24.10 8.02
N GLY A 153 -0.01 -24.60 7.55
CA GLY A 153 0.31 -24.62 6.12
C GLY A 153 0.30 -23.19 5.54
N SER A 154 -0.53 -22.96 4.53
CA SER A 154 -0.73 -21.65 3.89
C SER A 154 -1.85 -20.81 4.51
N ARG A 155 -2.55 -21.31 5.54
CA ARG A 155 -3.68 -20.62 6.17
C ARG A 155 -3.24 -19.86 7.42
N ILE A 156 -3.69 -18.61 7.53
CA ILE A 156 -3.54 -17.82 8.75
C ILE A 156 -4.61 -18.26 9.77
N LEU A 157 -4.18 -18.65 10.97
CA LEU A 157 -5.06 -19.03 12.07
C LEU A 157 -5.33 -17.84 13.00
N HIS A 158 -4.30 -17.06 13.30
CA HIS A 158 -4.38 -15.95 14.24
C HIS A 158 -3.49 -14.79 13.81
N PHE A 159 -3.97 -13.58 14.07
CA PHE A 159 -3.20 -12.34 14.01
C PHE A 159 -2.86 -11.92 15.44
N ALA A 160 -1.61 -11.55 15.68
CA ALA A 160 -1.17 -10.94 16.92
C ALA A 160 -0.63 -9.55 16.61
N GLU A 161 -1.22 -8.53 17.23
CA GLU A 161 -0.68 -7.18 17.16
C GLU A 161 0.66 -7.07 17.90
N ARG A 162 1.40 -6.01 17.58
CA ARG A 162 2.64 -5.70 18.29
C ARG A 162 2.31 -5.48 19.77
N PRO A 163 3.08 -6.03 20.72
CA PRO A 163 2.94 -5.68 22.13
C PRO A 163 3.04 -4.16 22.26
N THR A 164 2.00 -3.51 22.77
CA THR A 164 2.08 -2.11 23.18
C THR A 164 3.14 -2.05 24.27
N GLN A 165 4.26 -1.37 24.03
CA GLN A 165 5.10 -0.93 25.14
C GLN A 165 4.26 0.05 25.95
N SER A 166 3.62 -0.44 27.02
CA SER A 166 3.15 0.40 28.11
C SER A 166 4.39 1.08 28.66
N GLY A 167 4.55 2.37 28.35
CA GLY A 167 5.63 3.18 28.91
C GLY A 167 5.56 3.15 30.43
N SER A 168 6.68 2.81 31.05
CA SER A 168 7.04 3.21 32.41
C SER A 168 7.65 4.61 32.37
#